data_AF-A0A257NQV9-F1
#
_entry.id   AF-A0A257NQV9-F1
#
_cell.length_a   1.000
_cell.length_b   1.000
_cell.length_c   1.000
_cell.angle_alpha   90.00
_cell.angle_beta   90.00
_cell.angle_gamma   90.00
#
_symmetry.space_group_name_H-M   'P 1'
#
loop_
_entity.id
_entity.type
_entity.pdbx_description
1 polymer ?
#
loop_
_entity_poly.entity_id
_entity_poly.type
_entity_poly.pdbx_seq_one_letter_code
_entity_poly.pdbx_strand_id
1 'polypeptide(L)'
;MRALSDDTVLQRAISMFWQNGCVGTSPRDLTRATEPSTASLYDCFTDKDGMFVQALYRYADDGLVERLARLSAAADPLGAIRGF
;
A
#
# COMPACT_ATOMS: atom_id res chain seq x y z
N MET A 1 -4.94 23.13 -9.41
CA MET A 1 -4.32 21.78 -9.29
C MET A 1 -4.99 21.08 -8.13
N ARG A 2 -5.53 19.88 -8.32
CA ARG A 2 -6.20 19.12 -7.25
C ARG A 2 -5.19 18.12 -6.70
N ALA A 3 -4.83 18.25 -5.43
CA ALA A 3 -4.01 17.26 -4.75
C ALA A 3 -4.80 15.94 -4.66
N LEU A 4 -4.12 14.82 -4.85
CA LEU A 4 -4.71 13.51 -4.62
C LEU A 4 -4.96 13.30 -3.12
N SER A 5 -5.96 12.48 -2.79
CA SER A 5 -6.15 12.06 -1.40
C SER A 5 -5.01 11.15 -0.96
N ASP A 6 -4.71 11.14 0.35
CA ASP A 6 -3.69 10.30 0.95
C ASP A 6 -3.89 8.82 0.57
N ASP A 7 -5.14 8.34 0.52
CA ASP A 7 -5.48 6.99 0.05
C ASP A 7 -4.98 6.70 -1.37
N THR A 8 -5.16 7.63 -2.30
CA THR A 8 -4.73 7.42 -3.69
C THR A 8 -3.21 7.45 -3.80
N VAL A 9 -2.57 8.30 -3.00
CA VAL A 9 -1.10 8.35 -2.88
C VAL A 9 -0.57 7.00 -2.36
N LEU A 10 -1.19 6.46 -1.32
CA LEU A 10 -0.82 5.16 -0.75
C LEU A 10 -1.05 4.00 -1.73
N GLN A 11 -2.16 3.98 -2.49
CA GLN A 11 -2.39 2.97 -3.53
C GLN A 11 -1.26 2.89 -4.57
N ARG A 12 -0.82 4.06 -5.04
CA ARG A 12 0.26 4.14 -6.02
C ARG A 12 1.60 3.75 -5.41
N ALA A 13 1.83 4.10 -4.15
CA ALA A 13 3.03 3.70 -3.42
C ALA A 13 3.09 2.18 -3.17
N ILE A 14 1.97 1.54 -2.83
CA ILE A 14 1.86 0.07 -2.73
C ILE A 14 2.36 -0.59 -4.03
N SER A 15 1.87 -0.10 -5.18
CA SER A 15 2.26 -0.62 -6.49
C SER A 15 3.76 -0.50 -6.75
N MET A 16 4.39 0.61 -6.34
CA MET A 16 5.83 0.83 -6.48
C MET A 16 6.64 -0.08 -5.56
N PHE A 17 6.22 -0.21 -4.30
CA PHE A 17 6.86 -1.08 -3.33
C PHE A 17 6.75 -2.56 -3.70
N TRP A 18 5.65 -2.98 -4.33
CA TRP A 18 5.54 -4.35 -4.86
C TRP A 18 6.49 -4.62 -6.00
N GLN A 19 6.65 -3.68 -6.93
CA GLN A 19 7.49 -3.88 -8.10
C GLN A 19 8.99 -3.83 -7.77
N ASN A 20 9.39 -2.90 -6.90
CA ASN A 20 10.81 -2.57 -6.71
C ASN A 20 11.33 -2.86 -5.29
N GLY A 21 10.44 -3.25 -4.36
CA GLY A 21 10.75 -3.35 -2.94
C GLY A 21 10.88 -1.99 -2.26
N CYS A 22 10.84 -1.98 -0.91
CA CYS A 22 10.98 -0.76 -0.12
C CYS A 22 12.37 -0.11 -0.23
N VAL A 23 13.42 -0.92 -0.34
CA VAL A 23 14.81 -0.45 -0.50
C VAL A 23 15.08 0.04 -1.92
N GLY A 24 14.51 -0.62 -2.93
CA GLY A 24 14.70 -0.27 -4.34
C GLY A 24 13.84 0.91 -4.82
N THR A 25 12.92 1.41 -3.99
CA THR A 25 12.05 2.54 -4.33
C THR A 25 12.62 3.84 -3.76
N SER A 26 13.03 4.77 -4.62
CA SER A 26 13.55 6.06 -4.16
C SER A 26 12.43 7.08 -3.89
N PRO A 27 12.69 8.12 -3.09
CA PRO A 27 11.77 9.26 -2.93
C PRO A 27 11.32 9.89 -4.24
N ARG A 28 12.22 9.91 -5.23
CA ARG A 28 11.95 10.46 -6.57
C ARG A 28 11.02 9.56 -7.39
N ASP A 29 11.12 8.24 -7.20
CA ASP A 29 10.20 7.30 -7.84
C ASP A 29 8.79 7.40 -7.23
N LEU A 30 8.72 7.61 -5.91
CA LEU A 30 7.45 7.85 -5.21
C LEU A 30 6.79 9.13 -5.71
N THR A 31 7.50 10.26 -5.75
CA THR A 31 6.90 11.54 -6.20
C THR A 31 6.48 11.51 -7.66
N ARG A 32 7.24 10.83 -8.53
CA ARG A 32 6.85 10.60 -9.93
C ARG A 32 5.58 9.76 -10.04
N ALA A 33 5.42 8.76 -9.19
CA ALA A 33 4.26 7.86 -9.21
C ALA A 33 3.02 8.48 -8.57
N THR A 34 3.19 9.24 -7.48
CA THR A 34 2.08 9.66 -6.65
C THR A 34 1.51 11.03 -7.02
N GLU A 35 2.22 11.89 -7.77
CA GLU A 35 1.89 13.28 -8.16
C GLU A 35 2.21 14.43 -7.18
N PRO A 36 2.15 14.31 -5.84
CA PRO A 36 2.65 15.34 -4.94
C PRO A 36 4.14 15.61 -5.11
N SER A 37 4.54 16.84 -4.80
CA SER A 37 5.95 17.17 -4.61
C SER A 37 6.53 16.38 -3.43
N THR A 38 7.85 16.16 -3.44
CA THR A 38 8.57 15.49 -2.34
C THR A 38 8.28 16.12 -0.98
N ALA A 39 8.16 17.45 -0.93
CA ALA A 39 7.84 18.18 0.29
C ALA A 39 6.43 17.85 0.82
N SER A 40 5.41 17.87 -0.05
CA SER A 40 4.03 17.54 0.33
C SER A 40 3.87 16.07 0.72
N LEU A 41 4.65 15.17 0.12
CA LEU A 41 4.68 13.76 0.49
C LEU A 41 5.23 13.54 1.89
N TYR A 42 6.33 14.21 2.26
CA TYR A 42 6.93 14.05 3.57
C TYR A 42 6.19 14.80 4.68
N ASP A 43 5.51 15.90 4.36
CA ASP A 43 4.58 16.54 5.30
C ASP A 43 3.43 15.58 5.70
N CYS A 44 2.99 14.71 4.79
CA CYS A 44 1.95 13.72 5.09
C CYS A 44 2.49 12.44 5.75
N PHE A 45 3.69 11.96 5.40
CA PHE A 45 4.15 10.59 5.74
C PHE A 45 5.46 10.49 6.53
N THR A 46 6.01 11.61 7.03
CA THR A 46 7.25 11.72 7.82
C THR A 46 8.52 11.32 7.04
N ASP A 47 8.64 10.06 6.62
CA ASP A 47 9.75 9.53 5.82
C ASP A 47 9.29 8.35 4.94
N LYS A 48 10.22 7.73 4.20
CA LYS A 48 9.91 6.60 3.31
C LYS A 48 9.41 5.38 4.10
N ASP A 49 9.94 5.16 5.29
CA ASP A 49 9.62 3.97 6.08
C ASP A 49 8.25 4.15 6.75
N GLY A 50 7.91 5.36 7.20
CA GLY A 50 6.56 5.75 7.61
C GLY A 50 5.55 5.60 6.48
N MET A 51 5.88 6.06 5.27
CA MET A 51 5.04 5.87 4.09
C MET A 51 4.87 4.38 3.74
N PHE A 52 5.92 3.56 3.88
CA PHE A 52 5.85 2.12 3.66
C PHE A 52 4.93 1.44 4.68
N VAL A 53 5.01 1.81 5.97
CA VAL A 53 4.11 1.30 7.01
C VAL A 53 2.65 1.67 6.72
N GLN A 54 2.38 2.93 6.34
CA GLN A 54 1.02 3.36 5.98
C GLN A 54 0.51 2.64 4.72
N ALA A 55 1.37 2.37 3.74
CA ALA A 55 1.03 1.57 2.56
C ALA A 55 0.65 0.13 2.93
N LEU A 56 1.34 -0.49 3.90
CA LEU A 56 0.98 -1.82 4.41
C LEU A 56 -0.36 -1.83 5.13
N TYR A 57 -0.65 -0.82 5.96
CA TYR A 57 -1.96 -0.68 6.61
C TYR A 57 -3.06 -0.50 5.59
N ARG A 58 -2.87 0.37 4.60
CA ARG A 58 -3.86 0.58 3.54
C ARG A 58 -4.12 -0.71 2.75
N TYR A 59 -3.07 -1.46 2.40
CA TYR A 59 -3.20 -2.77 1.77
C TYR A 59 -3.97 -3.77 2.65
N ALA A 60 -3.74 -3.74 3.96
CA ALA A 60 -4.45 -4.59 4.89
C ALA A 60 -5.96 -4.27 4.92
N ASP A 61 -6.28 -2.98 4.96
CA ASP A 61 -7.64 -2.43 4.99
C ASP A 61 -8.39 -2.63 3.67
N ASP A 62 -7.70 -2.74 2.53
CA ASP A 62 -8.29 -3.04 1.22
C ASP A 62 -8.81 -4.48 1.05
N GLY A 63 -9.01 -5.19 2.16
CA GLY A 63 -9.68 -6.47 2.17
C GLY A 63 -8.76 -7.66 2.42
N LEU A 64 -7.47 -7.45 2.71
CA LEU A 64 -6.63 -8.54 3.21
C LEU A 64 -7.20 -9.08 4.53
N VAL A 65 -7.57 -8.20 5.46
CA VAL A 65 -8.13 -8.60 6.77
C VAL A 65 -9.41 -9.42 6.58
N GLU A 66 -10.33 -8.93 5.73
CA GLU A 66 -11.57 -9.65 5.44
C GLU A 66 -11.29 -11.00 4.77
N ARG A 67 -10.36 -11.04 3.81
CA ARG A 67 -10.03 -12.25 3.07
C ARG A 67 -9.35 -13.29 3.97
N LEU A 68 -8.47 -12.86 4.87
CA LEU A 68 -7.86 -13.74 5.88
C LEU A 68 -8.90 -14.28 6.87
N ALA A 69 -9.83 -13.45 7.32
CA ALA A 69 -10.92 -13.88 8.19
C ALA A 69 -11.83 -14.92 7.51
N ARG A 70 -12.11 -14.74 6.21
CA ARG A 70 -12.87 -15.71 5.41
C ARG A 70 -12.13 -17.04 5.28
N LEU A 71 -10.83 -17.01 5.03
CA LEU A 71 -10.00 -18.21 4.95
C LEU A 71 -9.95 -18.96 6.29
N SER A 72 -9.78 -18.24 7.41
CA SER A 72 -9.66 -18.87 8.74
C SER A 72 -10.97 -19.47 9.24
N ALA A 73 -12.11 -18.94 8.80
CA ALA A 73 -13.43 -19.46 9.15
C ALA A 73 -13.93 -20.58 8.21
N ALA A 74 -13.16 -20.94 7.17
CA ALA A 74 -13.62 -21.91 6.18
C ALA A 74 -13.67 -23.34 6.72
N ALA A 75 -14.81 -24.01 6.55
CA ALA A 75 -15.00 -25.41 6.95
C ALA A 75 -14.16 -26.40 6.14
N ASP A 76 -13.79 -26.03 4.90
CA ASP A 76 -12.82 -26.74 4.06
C ASP A 76 -11.59 -25.83 3.83
N PRO A 77 -10.52 -25.98 4.63
CA PRO A 77 -9.31 -25.17 4.50
C PRO A 77 -8.61 -25.32 3.14
N LEU A 78 -8.63 -26.52 2.55
CA LEU A 78 -7.97 -26.76 1.26
C LEU A 78 -8.80 -26.18 0.11
N GLY A 79 -10.12 -26.29 0.17
CA GLY A 79 -11.03 -25.61 -0.76
C GLY A 79 -10.88 -24.09 -0.70
N ALA A 80 -10.73 -23.53 0.50
CA ALA A 80 -10.55 -22.09 0.70
C ALA A 80 -9.23 -21.58 0.09
N ILE A 81 -8.12 -22.30 0.29
CA ILE A 81 -6.82 -21.95 -0.32
C ILE A 81 -6.88 -22.03 -1.85
N ARG A 82 -7.58 -23.02 -2.42
CA ARG A 82 -7.69 -23.19 -3.88
C ARG A 82 -8.51 -22.09 -4.56
N GLY A 83 -9.42 -21.44 -3.83
CA GLY A 83 -10.25 -20.34 -4.34
C GLY A 83 -9.65 -18.94 -4.12
N PHE A 84 -8.45 -18.86 -3.56
CA PHE A 84 -7.75 -17.61 -3.25
C PHE A 84 -6.84 -17.16 -4.40
#